data_AF-A0A6N2E8V4-F1
#
_entry.id   AF-A0A6N2E8V4-F1
#
_cell.length_a   1.000
_cell.length_b   1.000
_cell.length_c   1.000
_cell.angle_alpha   90.00
_cell.angle_beta   90.00
_cell.angle_gamma   90.00
#
_symmetry.space_group_name_H-M   'P 1'
#
loop_
_entity.id
_entity.type
_entity.pdbx_description
1 polymer ?
#
loop_
_entity_poly.entity_id
_entity_poly.type
_entity_poly.pdbx_seq_one_letter_code
_entity_poly.pdbx_strand_id
1 'polypeptide(L)'
;MEVKKALTPWIVCFVLLFSVAPALTATNGVSVTIRFYDKEVYYPDSNIRIEVTVGNQSGETYRFRLADRRLFNLEFDVRTLTNRQLPVSEQFIIQRTANQQVFYREITVAPGEKFSFVEHLSQYVQLTEPGVYVLHADFFPELAGSAHRSNGPAMSSNRLTLSVRPGTAEDPRPEHRVEEVVQEVLRREALPPDQVVRYMLDARRRGHWNQFFLYLDLESLLQTDPERQRRYQRLSDEDRRDMLAAFRRDLQQERADEDILLVPESYTVLETSYTQNRGSVVTEQRFRFPNYIEIKRYTYTLERRNDIWLITDYTVRNMGVE
;
A
#
# COMPACT_ATOMS: atom_id res chain seq x y z
N MET A 1 -36.40 2.40 -81.70
CA MET A 1 -37.24 1.92 -80.59
C MET A 1 -36.40 0.91 -79.82
N GLU A 2 -35.80 1.37 -78.72
CA GLU A 2 -36.32 1.18 -77.35
C GLU A 2 -36.06 -0.24 -76.83
N VAL A 3 -35.59 -0.53 -75.62
CA VAL A 3 -35.23 0.23 -74.43
C VAL A 3 -34.36 -0.71 -73.57
N LYS A 4 -33.41 -0.12 -72.83
CA LYS A 4 -32.50 -0.71 -71.83
C LYS A 4 -33.23 -1.49 -70.71
N LYS A 5 -32.52 -2.45 -70.10
CA LYS A 5 -32.47 -2.82 -68.65
C LYS A 5 -31.46 -3.98 -68.51
N ALA A 6 -30.21 -3.80 -68.04
CA ALA A 6 -29.74 -3.53 -66.68
C ALA A 6 -30.23 -4.54 -65.62
N LEU A 7 -29.38 -5.48 -65.20
CA LEU A 7 -29.37 -6.07 -63.86
C LEU A 7 -27.97 -6.62 -63.51
N THR A 8 -27.23 -5.80 -62.75
CA THR A 8 -26.16 -6.07 -61.75
C THR A 8 -25.66 -7.50 -61.50
N PRO A 9 -24.33 -7.74 -61.48
CA PRO A 9 -23.71 -8.70 -60.58
C PRO A 9 -23.34 -8.04 -59.24
N TRP A 10 -23.69 -8.71 -58.15
CA TRP A 10 -23.34 -8.37 -56.77
C TRP A 10 -21.81 -8.24 -56.60
N ILE A 11 -21.36 -7.03 -56.33
CA ILE A 11 -20.01 -6.78 -55.81
C ILE A 11 -20.03 -7.20 -54.34
N VAL A 12 -19.40 -8.33 -54.04
CA VAL A 12 -19.03 -8.70 -52.67
C VAL A 12 -17.95 -7.72 -52.23
N CYS A 13 -18.39 -6.67 -51.53
CA CYS A 13 -17.52 -5.68 -50.92
C CYS A 13 -16.88 -6.34 -49.68
N PHE A 14 -15.69 -6.91 -49.86
CA PHE A 14 -14.88 -7.44 -48.76
C PHE A 14 -14.34 -6.24 -47.98
N VAL A 15 -15.03 -5.86 -46.91
CA VAL A 15 -14.57 -4.86 -45.95
C VAL A 15 -13.33 -5.42 -45.25
N LEU A 16 -12.16 -5.03 -45.74
CA LEU A 16 -10.90 -5.12 -45.03
C LEU A 16 -11.00 -4.23 -43.79
N LEU A 17 -11.41 -4.83 -42.67
CA LEU A 17 -11.23 -4.26 -41.34
C LEU A 17 -9.73 -4.16 -41.08
N PHE A 18 -9.17 -2.99 -41.40
CA PHE A 18 -7.84 -2.59 -40.96
C PHE A 18 -7.90 -2.37 -39.44
N SER A 19 -7.67 -3.43 -38.68
CA SER A 19 -7.37 -3.33 -37.25
C SER A 19 -6.05 -2.60 -37.11
N VAL A 20 -6.12 -1.30 -36.81
CA VAL A 20 -4.95 -0.51 -36.40
C VAL A 20 -4.51 -1.04 -35.04
N ALA A 21 -3.62 -2.02 -35.04
CA ALA A 21 -2.88 -2.41 -33.85
C ALA A 21 -1.98 -1.22 -33.44
N PRO A 22 -1.96 -0.80 -32.17
CA PRO A 22 -0.99 0.18 -31.72
C PRO A 22 0.41 -0.42 -31.90
N ALA A 23 1.20 0.18 -32.80
CA ALA A 23 2.59 -0.19 -33.02
C ALA A 23 3.37 0.10 -31.73
N LEU A 24 3.66 -0.95 -30.98
CA LEU A 24 4.72 -0.94 -29.98
C LEU A 24 6.03 -0.77 -30.75
N THR A 25 6.69 0.36 -30.58
CA THR A 25 8.07 0.56 -31.04
C THR A 25 8.98 -0.33 -30.19
N ALA A 26 9.08 -1.60 -30.57
CA ALA A 26 9.99 -2.56 -29.97
C ALA A 26 11.37 -2.37 -30.59
N THR A 27 12.23 -1.59 -29.94
CA THR A 27 13.66 -1.65 -30.21
C THR A 27 14.17 -2.98 -29.66
N ASN A 28 14.69 -3.86 -30.54
CA ASN A 28 15.36 -5.12 -30.20
C ASN A 28 14.55 -6.20 -29.45
N GLY A 29 13.22 -6.23 -29.60
CA GLY A 29 12.39 -7.27 -28.96
C GLY A 29 12.28 -7.16 -27.44
N VAL A 30 12.87 -6.13 -26.84
CA VAL A 30 12.68 -5.78 -25.43
C VAL A 30 11.67 -4.65 -25.35
N SER A 31 10.69 -4.78 -24.47
CA SER A 31 9.60 -3.81 -24.34
C SER A 31 9.43 -3.39 -22.88
N VAL A 32 9.17 -2.11 -22.66
CA VAL A 32 8.77 -1.58 -21.36
C VAL A 32 7.28 -1.31 -21.37
N THR A 33 6.58 -1.73 -20.33
CA THR A 33 5.13 -1.54 -20.18
C THR A 33 4.85 -1.04 -18.78
N ILE A 34 3.92 -0.10 -18.65
CA ILE A 34 3.41 0.42 -17.38
C ILE A 34 1.93 0.09 -17.23
N ARG A 35 1.54 -0.22 -15.99
CA ARG A 35 0.14 -0.37 -15.59
C ARG A 35 -0.07 0.14 -14.17
N PHE A 36 -1.30 0.52 -13.84
CA PHE A 36 -1.66 0.75 -12.44
C PHE A 36 -1.49 -0.55 -11.66
N TYR A 37 -0.80 -0.48 -10.53
CA TYR A 37 -0.63 -1.63 -9.63
C TYR A 37 -1.96 -1.94 -8.93
N ASP A 38 -2.57 -0.90 -8.36
CA ASP A 38 -3.88 -0.88 -7.72
C ASP A 38 -4.80 0.07 -8.50
N LYS A 39 -5.82 -0.47 -9.20
CA LYS A 39 -6.81 0.39 -9.90
C LYS A 39 -7.81 0.96 -8.91
N GLU A 40 -7.51 2.13 -8.38
CA GLU A 40 -8.34 2.83 -7.42
C GLU A 40 -8.87 4.16 -7.97
N VAL A 41 -9.76 4.80 -7.21
CA VAL A 41 -10.22 6.15 -7.52
C VAL A 41 -9.17 7.13 -6.98
N TYR A 42 -8.48 7.84 -7.87
CA TYR A 42 -7.42 8.77 -7.49
C TYR A 42 -7.95 10.20 -7.28
N TYR A 43 -7.31 10.89 -6.34
CA TYR A 43 -7.52 12.28 -5.96
C TYR A 43 -6.19 13.05 -6.03
N PRO A 44 -6.20 14.39 -5.98
CA PRO A 44 -4.97 15.16 -5.77
C PRO A 44 -4.18 14.59 -4.57
N ASP A 45 -2.86 14.56 -4.70
CA ASP A 45 -1.93 14.00 -3.69
C ASP A 45 -2.10 12.50 -3.36
N SER A 46 -2.85 11.75 -4.17
CA SER A 46 -3.01 10.30 -3.95
C SER A 46 -1.73 9.53 -4.23
N ASN A 47 -1.55 8.45 -3.49
CA ASN A 47 -0.43 7.55 -3.63
C ASN A 47 -0.65 6.57 -4.80
N ILE A 48 -0.39 7.06 -6.01
CA ILE A 48 -0.60 6.27 -7.23
C ILE A 48 0.60 5.35 -7.45
N ARG A 49 0.37 4.03 -7.39
CA ARG A 49 1.40 3.03 -7.67
C ARG A 49 1.34 2.55 -9.11
N ILE A 50 2.49 2.61 -9.77
CA ILE A 50 2.67 2.17 -11.15
C ILE A 50 3.58 0.95 -11.14
N GLU A 51 3.09 -0.16 -11.68
CA GLU A 51 3.94 -1.30 -11.98
C GLU A 51 4.60 -1.09 -13.34
N VAL A 52 5.93 -1.19 -13.35
CA VAL A 52 6.77 -1.13 -14.54
C VAL A 52 7.27 -2.53 -14.84
N THR A 53 7.00 -3.00 -16.06
CA THR A 53 7.41 -4.31 -16.56
C THR A 53 8.40 -4.15 -17.70
N VAL A 54 9.57 -4.76 -17.56
CA VAL A 54 10.55 -4.95 -18.64
C VAL A 54 10.39 -6.39 -19.13
N GLY A 55 9.88 -6.54 -20.36
CA GLY A 55 9.69 -7.85 -20.99
C GLY A 55 10.71 -8.09 -22.09
N ASN A 56 11.28 -9.29 -22.13
CA ASN A 56 12.19 -9.71 -23.18
C ASN A 56 11.48 -10.69 -24.11
N GLN A 57 11.10 -10.22 -25.30
CA GLN A 57 10.53 -11.04 -26.38
C GLN A 57 11.59 -11.39 -27.45
N SER A 58 12.85 -11.01 -27.23
CA SER A 58 13.95 -11.36 -28.11
C SER A 58 14.44 -12.79 -27.86
N GLY A 59 15.23 -13.33 -28.78
CA GLY A 59 15.89 -14.64 -28.63
C GLY A 59 17.17 -14.60 -27.78
N GLU A 60 17.59 -13.42 -27.33
CA GLU A 60 18.83 -13.22 -26.58
C GLU A 60 18.54 -12.80 -25.14
N THR A 61 19.47 -13.07 -24.23
CA THR A 61 19.35 -12.64 -22.84
C THR A 61 19.58 -11.14 -22.72
N TYR A 62 18.60 -10.42 -22.19
CA TYR A 62 18.69 -8.98 -21.96
C TYR A 62 19.28 -8.68 -20.57
N ARG A 63 20.16 -7.68 -20.49
CA ARG A 63 20.76 -7.22 -19.23
C ARG A 63 20.62 -5.72 -19.07
N PHE A 64 20.33 -5.27 -17.86
CA PHE A 64 20.26 -3.86 -17.54
C PHE A 64 20.67 -3.60 -16.08
N ARG A 65 21.08 -2.36 -15.81
CA ARG A 65 21.40 -1.92 -14.45
C ARG A 65 20.16 -1.40 -13.77
N LEU A 66 19.87 -1.91 -12.58
CA LEU A 66 18.77 -1.46 -11.75
C LEU A 66 19.34 -0.81 -10.48
N ALA A 67 19.30 0.52 -10.43
CA ALA A 67 19.76 1.32 -9.31
C ALA A 67 18.87 1.11 -8.09
N ASP A 68 19.43 1.16 -6.88
CA ASP A 68 18.65 0.99 -5.64
C ASP A 68 17.55 2.06 -5.52
N ARG A 69 17.82 3.27 -6.02
CA ARG A 69 16.81 4.30 -6.24
C ARG A 69 16.38 4.31 -7.70
N ARG A 70 15.14 3.92 -7.99
CA ARG A 70 14.64 3.76 -9.36
C ARG A 70 14.48 5.07 -10.13
N LEU A 71 14.56 6.22 -9.47
CA LEU A 71 14.64 7.54 -10.11
C LEU A 71 15.80 7.72 -11.10
N PHE A 72 16.84 6.87 -11.01
CA PHE A 72 17.91 6.84 -12.02
C PHE A 72 17.57 5.92 -13.19
N ASN A 73 16.59 5.02 -13.03
CA ASN A 73 16.13 4.13 -14.09
C ASN A 73 14.91 4.64 -14.83
N LEU A 74 14.13 5.53 -14.22
CA LEU A 74 12.82 5.93 -14.71
C LEU A 74 12.62 7.42 -14.68
N GLU A 75 11.94 7.90 -15.71
CA GLU A 75 11.38 9.24 -15.78
C GLU A 75 9.93 9.14 -16.23
N PHE A 76 9.02 9.81 -15.54
CA PHE A 76 7.61 9.86 -15.93
C PHE A 76 7.32 11.20 -16.58
N ASP A 77 6.86 11.17 -17.83
CA ASP A 77 6.28 12.34 -18.49
C ASP A 77 4.75 12.22 -18.38
N VAL A 78 4.20 13.11 -17.56
CA VAL A 78 2.77 13.22 -17.28
C VAL A 78 2.28 14.53 -17.88
N ARG A 79 1.21 14.46 -18.67
CA ARG A 79 0.59 15.62 -19.31
C ARG A 79 -0.91 15.66 -19.12
N THR A 80 -1.48 16.85 -19.11
CA THR A 80 -2.92 17.06 -19.21
C THR A 80 -3.43 16.69 -20.61
N LEU A 81 -4.75 16.58 -20.78
CA LEU A 81 -5.38 16.47 -22.11
C LEU A 81 -5.09 17.67 -23.03
N THR A 82 -4.76 18.83 -22.45
CA THR A 82 -4.30 20.01 -23.20
C THR A 82 -2.81 19.98 -23.52
N ASN A 83 -2.15 18.84 -23.32
CA ASN A 83 -0.71 18.63 -23.55
C ASN A 83 0.20 19.54 -22.71
N ARG A 84 -0.29 20.00 -21.55
CA ARG A 84 0.52 20.71 -20.56
C ARG A 84 1.25 19.68 -19.70
N GLN A 85 2.57 19.72 -19.70
CA GLN A 85 3.40 18.86 -18.84
C GLN A 85 3.27 19.28 -17.38
N LEU A 86 3.16 18.30 -16.48
CA LEU A 86 3.16 18.57 -15.04
C LEU A 86 4.58 18.82 -14.52
N PRO A 87 4.72 19.66 -13.48
CA PRO A 87 5.99 19.86 -12.82
C PRO A 87 6.47 18.56 -12.17
N VAL A 88 7.77 18.28 -12.30
CA VAL A 88 8.43 17.21 -11.56
C VAL A 88 8.43 17.51 -10.06
N SER A 89 8.52 16.48 -9.24
CA SER A 89 8.54 16.67 -7.78
C SER A 89 9.87 17.27 -7.29
N GLU A 90 9.82 18.04 -6.20
CA GLU A 90 11.04 18.54 -5.54
C GLU A 90 11.96 17.39 -5.11
N GLN A 91 11.37 16.29 -4.62
CA GLN A 91 12.11 15.09 -4.23
C GLN A 91 12.87 14.49 -5.40
N PHE A 92 12.27 14.44 -6.59
CA PHE A 92 12.92 13.98 -7.81
C PHE A 92 14.13 14.86 -8.17
N ILE A 93 13.95 16.19 -8.15
CA ILE A 93 15.04 17.15 -8.45
C ILE A 93 16.19 16.97 -7.45
N ILE A 94 15.89 16.97 -6.15
CA ILE A 94 16.89 16.84 -5.08
C ILE A 94 17.65 15.52 -5.22
N GLN A 95 16.94 14.41 -5.41
CA GLN A 95 17.57 13.09 -5.46
C GLN A 95 18.38 12.85 -6.74
N ARG A 96 17.97 13.43 -7.88
CA ARG A 96 18.69 13.32 -9.16
C ARG A 96 19.88 14.28 -9.25
N THR A 97 19.86 15.39 -8.53
CA THR A 97 20.93 16.40 -8.52
C THR A 97 21.94 16.19 -7.39
N ALA A 98 21.57 15.43 -6.35
CA ALA A 98 22.49 15.09 -5.27
C ALA A 98 23.73 14.36 -5.81
N ASN A 99 24.91 14.92 -5.54
CA ASN A 99 26.20 14.34 -5.93
C ASN A 99 26.55 13.13 -5.04
N GLN A 100 25.88 12.01 -5.27
CA GLN A 100 26.00 10.77 -4.50
C GLN A 100 26.31 9.60 -5.42
N GLN A 101 27.03 8.60 -4.91
CA GLN A 101 27.28 7.37 -5.64
C GLN A 101 25.97 6.60 -5.84
N VAL A 102 25.68 6.23 -7.09
CA VAL A 102 24.49 5.44 -7.44
C VAL A 102 24.84 3.95 -7.38
N PHE A 103 24.37 3.28 -6.34
CA PHE A 103 24.46 1.82 -6.23
C PHE A 103 23.42 1.17 -7.15
N TYR A 104 23.84 0.11 -7.84
CA TYR A 104 22.98 -0.65 -8.74
C TYR A 104 23.31 -2.14 -8.69
N ARG A 105 22.33 -2.95 -9.08
CA ARG A 105 22.50 -4.37 -9.38
C ARG A 105 22.26 -4.63 -10.86
N GLU A 106 22.89 -5.65 -11.41
CA GLU A 106 22.64 -6.08 -12.78
C GLU A 106 21.47 -7.08 -12.77
N ILE A 107 20.46 -6.80 -13.60
CA ILE A 107 19.31 -7.68 -13.80
C ILE A 107 19.48 -8.37 -15.15
N THR A 108 19.24 -9.67 -15.16
CA THR A 108 19.25 -10.50 -16.35
C THR A 108 17.83 -11.00 -16.60
N VAL A 109 17.32 -10.82 -17.82
CA VAL A 109 15.98 -11.26 -18.25
C VAL A 109 16.16 -12.19 -19.45
N ALA A 110 15.87 -13.47 -19.27
CA ALA A 110 16.01 -14.46 -20.34
C ALA A 110 14.94 -14.28 -21.43
N PRO A 111 15.10 -14.90 -22.61
CA PRO A 111 14.08 -14.92 -23.66
C PRO A 111 12.72 -15.39 -23.13
N GLY A 112 11.68 -14.56 -23.31
CA GLY A 112 10.31 -14.81 -22.84
C GLY A 112 10.03 -14.39 -21.40
N GLU A 113 11.04 -14.00 -20.62
CA GLU A 113 10.86 -13.57 -19.24
C GLU A 113 10.42 -12.11 -19.13
N LYS A 114 9.86 -11.78 -17.97
CA LYS A 114 9.45 -10.44 -17.58
C LYS A 114 9.96 -10.12 -16.19
N PHE A 115 10.52 -8.94 -16.04
CA PHE A 115 10.88 -8.39 -14.75
C PHE A 115 9.95 -7.22 -14.43
N SER A 116 9.28 -7.26 -13.28
CA SER A 116 8.35 -6.20 -12.87
C SER A 116 8.72 -5.65 -11.51
N PHE A 117 8.53 -4.34 -11.33
CA PHE A 117 8.70 -3.66 -10.06
C PHE A 117 7.68 -2.50 -9.95
N VAL A 118 7.42 -2.05 -8.73
CA VAL A 118 6.39 -1.06 -8.43
C VAL A 118 7.02 0.24 -7.96
N GLU A 119 6.55 1.36 -8.49
CA GLU A 119 7.02 2.70 -8.18
C GLU A 119 5.86 3.64 -7.83
N HIS A 120 6.15 4.64 -7.00
CA HIS A 120 5.19 5.65 -6.58
C HIS A 120 5.27 6.87 -7.48
N LEU A 121 4.20 7.19 -8.21
CA LEU A 121 4.19 8.32 -9.16
C LEU A 121 4.46 9.68 -8.48
N SER A 122 4.03 9.83 -7.23
CA SER A 122 4.24 11.04 -6.40
C SER A 122 5.72 11.36 -6.16
N GLN A 123 6.61 10.37 -6.27
CA GLN A 123 8.05 10.59 -6.17
C GLN A 123 8.62 11.29 -7.41
N TYR A 124 7.92 11.26 -8.55
CA TYR A 124 8.40 11.78 -9.83
C TYR A 124 7.71 13.08 -10.24
N VAL A 125 6.40 13.20 -9.99
CA VAL A 125 5.57 14.31 -10.48
C VAL A 125 4.66 14.85 -9.38
N GLN A 126 4.45 16.16 -9.36
CA GLN A 126 3.48 16.81 -8.48
C GLN A 126 2.10 16.83 -9.13
N LEU A 127 1.13 16.22 -8.46
CA LEU A 127 -0.24 16.07 -8.97
C LEU A 127 -1.22 16.77 -8.01
N THR A 128 -1.30 18.10 -8.15
CA THR A 128 -2.04 18.99 -7.26
C THR A 128 -3.45 19.34 -7.75
N GLU A 129 -3.68 19.26 -9.04
CA GLU A 129 -4.97 19.60 -9.66
C GLU A 129 -5.78 18.33 -9.99
N PRO A 130 -7.12 18.39 -9.91
CA PRO A 130 -7.95 17.33 -10.45
C PRO A 130 -8.05 17.43 -11.97
N GLY A 131 -8.12 16.28 -12.65
CA GLY A 131 -8.15 16.24 -14.09
C GLY A 131 -7.86 14.87 -14.67
N VAL A 132 -7.86 14.81 -16.00
CA VAL A 132 -7.42 13.62 -16.74
C VAL A 132 -6.02 13.88 -17.27
N TYR A 133 -5.14 12.92 -16.99
CA TYR A 133 -3.73 12.96 -17.32
C TYR A 133 -3.38 11.76 -18.20
N VAL A 134 -2.43 11.96 -19.11
CA VAL A 134 -1.80 10.90 -19.89
C VAL A 134 -0.36 10.83 -19.43
N LEU A 135 0.06 9.66 -18.96
CA LEU A 135 1.43 9.43 -18.56
C LEU A 135 2.09 8.35 -19.42
N HIS A 136 3.40 8.48 -19.58
CA HIS A 136 4.28 7.42 -20.05
C HIS A 136 5.58 7.47 -19.25
N ALA A 137 6.30 6.35 -19.25
CA ALA A 137 7.59 6.24 -18.58
C ALA A 137 8.68 6.03 -19.62
N ASP A 138 9.80 6.73 -19.44
CA ASP A 138 11.05 6.48 -20.14
C ASP A 138 11.98 5.71 -19.20
N PHE A 139 12.42 4.54 -19.67
CA PHE A 139 13.30 3.66 -18.91
C PHE A 139 14.73 3.72 -19.43
N PHE A 140 15.67 3.93 -18.51
CA PHE A 140 17.11 4.04 -18.75
C PHE A 140 17.82 2.78 -18.24
N PRO A 141 18.15 1.83 -19.13
CA PRO A 141 18.83 0.59 -18.73
C PRO A 141 20.25 0.81 -18.22
N GLU A 142 20.87 1.92 -18.62
CA GLU A 142 22.24 2.31 -18.25
C GLU A 142 22.31 3.42 -17.19
N LEU A 143 21.18 3.69 -16.52
CA LEU A 143 20.98 4.78 -15.54
C LEU A 143 21.11 6.19 -16.14
N ALA A 144 20.18 7.07 -15.81
CA ALA A 144 20.22 8.48 -16.17
C ALA A 144 21.14 9.26 -15.21
N GLY A 145 21.93 10.20 -15.74
CA GLY A 145 22.67 11.17 -14.92
C GLY A 145 24.05 10.75 -14.43
N SER A 146 24.61 9.61 -14.86
CA SER A 146 26.03 9.38 -14.67
C SER A 146 26.84 10.44 -15.43
N ALA A 147 27.79 11.09 -14.76
CA ALA A 147 28.76 12.02 -15.36
C ALA A 147 29.59 11.37 -16.50
N HIS A 148 29.46 10.06 -16.68
CA HIS A 148 29.77 9.37 -17.92
C HIS A 148 28.49 9.26 -18.77
N ARG A 149 28.46 10.02 -19.87
CA ARG A 149 27.47 9.93 -20.95
C ARG A 149 27.17 8.47 -21.30
N SER A 150 26.16 7.87 -20.68
CA SER A 150 25.58 6.62 -21.13
C SER A 150 24.53 6.96 -22.20
N ASN A 151 25.02 7.00 -23.44
CA ASN A 151 24.22 6.97 -24.67
C ASN A 151 23.58 5.56 -24.84
N GLY A 152 22.67 5.19 -23.94
CA GLY A 152 21.70 4.12 -24.20
C GLY A 152 20.38 4.75 -24.64
N PRO A 153 19.72 4.28 -25.71
CA PRO A 153 18.39 4.78 -26.04
C PRO A 153 17.45 4.49 -24.87
N ALA A 154 16.77 5.53 -24.38
CA ALA A 154 15.69 5.36 -23.43
C ALA A 154 14.58 4.54 -24.09
N MET A 155 13.98 3.63 -23.34
CA MET A 155 12.86 2.82 -23.80
C MET A 155 11.57 3.41 -23.26
N SER A 156 10.72 3.92 -24.16
CA SER A 156 9.43 4.48 -23.78
C SER A 156 8.39 3.38 -23.61
N SER A 157 7.56 3.53 -22.57
CA SER A 157 6.44 2.63 -22.29
C SER A 157 5.21 2.91 -23.15
N ASN A 158 4.18 2.07 -23.01
CA ASN A 158 2.82 2.44 -23.39
C ASN A 158 2.34 3.69 -22.64
N ARG A 159 1.31 4.35 -23.17
CA ARG A 159 0.60 5.43 -22.50
C ARG A 159 -0.46 4.89 -21.57
N LEU A 160 -0.58 5.50 -20.40
CA LEU A 160 -1.57 5.18 -19.38
C LEU A 160 -2.40 6.44 -19.06
N THR A 161 -3.72 6.30 -19.08
CA THR A 161 -4.64 7.40 -18.76
C THR A 161 -4.98 7.35 -17.27
N LEU A 162 -4.66 8.42 -16.57
CA LEU A 162 -4.92 8.63 -15.15
C LEU A 162 -6.09 9.61 -15.00
N SER A 163 -7.15 9.20 -14.31
CA SER A 163 -8.27 10.09 -13.97
C SER A 163 -8.21 10.43 -12.50
N VAL A 164 -8.12 11.72 -12.20
CA VAL A 164 -8.00 12.27 -10.86
C VAL A 164 -9.23 13.11 -10.61
N ARG A 165 -10.03 12.70 -9.63
CA ARG A 165 -11.29 13.36 -9.32
C ARG A 165 -11.06 14.57 -8.43
N PRO A 166 -11.84 15.66 -8.58
CA PRO A 166 -11.85 16.73 -7.59
C PRO A 166 -12.27 16.15 -6.25
N GLY A 167 -11.39 16.22 -5.25
CA GLY A 167 -11.80 15.97 -3.88
C GLY A 167 -12.74 17.10 -3.47
N THR A 168 -13.97 16.78 -3.10
CA THR A 168 -14.75 17.71 -2.28
C THR A 168 -13.96 17.95 -0.99
N ALA A 169 -14.07 19.14 -0.38
CA ALA A 169 -13.41 19.44 0.91
C ALA A 169 -13.85 18.50 2.06
N GLU A 170 -14.82 17.61 1.80
CA GLU A 170 -15.33 16.53 2.64
C GLU A 170 -14.99 15.11 2.11
N ASP A 171 -14.16 14.95 1.09
CA ASP A 171 -13.75 13.64 0.53
C ASP A 171 -12.31 13.31 0.99
N PRO A 172 -12.14 12.49 2.04
CA PRO A 172 -10.82 12.15 2.54
C PRO A 172 -10.17 11.12 1.61
N ARG A 173 -9.05 11.54 1.01
CA ARG A 173 -7.92 10.79 0.43
C ARG A 173 -8.10 9.26 0.28
N PRO A 174 -7.85 8.71 -0.91
CA PRO A 174 -8.25 7.35 -1.30
C PRO A 174 -7.46 6.20 -0.65
N GLU A 175 -6.43 6.47 0.15
CA GLU A 175 -5.80 5.43 0.98
C GLU A 175 -6.79 4.82 2.00
N HIS A 176 -7.98 5.42 2.18
CA HIS A 176 -9.05 4.93 3.06
C HIS A 176 -10.19 4.16 2.36
N ARG A 177 -10.21 4.06 1.01
CA ARG A 177 -11.40 3.53 0.33
C ARG A 177 -11.53 1.99 0.33
N VAL A 178 -10.48 1.26 0.68
CA VAL A 178 -10.62 -0.18 1.01
C VAL A 178 -11.15 -0.38 2.44
N GLU A 179 -11.01 0.62 3.32
CA GLU A 179 -11.53 0.57 4.70
C GLU A 179 -12.99 1.04 4.82
N GLU A 180 -13.52 1.78 3.85
CA GLU A 180 -14.82 2.46 3.99
C GLU A 180 -16.05 1.55 3.81
N VAL A 181 -15.90 0.34 3.24
CA VAL A 181 -17.01 -0.65 3.27
C VAL A 181 -17.18 -1.27 4.67
N VAL A 182 -16.27 -0.98 5.62
CA VAL A 182 -16.38 -1.35 7.05
C VAL A 182 -16.43 -0.10 7.95
N GLN A 183 -16.60 1.10 7.39
CA GLN A 183 -16.93 2.32 8.14
C GLN A 183 -18.45 2.57 8.21
N GLU A 184 -19.26 1.51 8.20
CA GLU A 184 -20.48 1.55 8.99
C GLU A 184 -20.01 1.84 10.43
N VAL A 185 -20.14 3.09 10.85
CA VAL A 185 -19.81 3.65 12.17
C VAL A 185 -19.23 2.58 13.10
N LEU A 186 -17.89 2.51 13.24
CA LEU A 186 -17.21 1.61 14.18
C LEU A 186 -17.72 1.90 15.60
N ARG A 187 -18.85 1.30 15.93
CA ARG A 187 -19.52 1.37 17.21
C ARG A 187 -19.10 0.14 17.96
N ARG A 188 -18.76 0.36 19.23
CA ARG A 188 -18.59 -0.73 20.16
C ARG A 188 -19.93 -1.43 20.28
N GLU A 189 -19.98 -2.65 19.77
CA GLU A 189 -21.11 -3.55 19.98
C GLU A 189 -20.93 -4.26 21.32
N ALA A 190 -22.03 -4.72 21.91
CA ALA A 190 -22.01 -5.49 23.15
C ALA A 190 -21.58 -6.94 22.86
N LEU A 191 -20.32 -7.12 22.45
CA LEU A 191 -19.72 -8.43 22.20
C LEU A 191 -19.34 -9.10 23.52
N PRO A 192 -19.48 -10.43 23.66
CA PRO A 192 -18.97 -11.15 24.82
C PRO A 192 -17.43 -11.11 24.89
N PRO A 193 -16.83 -11.34 26.07
CA PRO A 193 -15.40 -11.14 26.28
C PRO A 193 -14.48 -11.91 25.31
N ASP A 194 -14.83 -13.15 24.99
CA ASP A 194 -14.08 -13.98 24.03
C ASP A 194 -14.09 -13.38 22.63
N GLN A 195 -15.25 -12.89 22.18
CA GLN A 195 -15.39 -12.25 20.87
C GLN A 195 -14.66 -10.92 20.80
N VAL A 196 -14.63 -10.15 21.89
CA VAL A 196 -13.80 -8.94 21.98
C VAL A 196 -12.33 -9.24 21.75
N VAL A 197 -11.80 -10.28 22.40
CA VAL A 197 -10.39 -10.67 22.24
C VAL A 197 -10.12 -11.18 20.82
N ARG A 198 -11.02 -12.02 20.26
CA ARG A 198 -10.91 -12.49 18.86
C ARG A 198 -10.88 -11.33 17.88
N TYR A 199 -11.81 -10.39 18.04
CA TYR A 199 -11.91 -9.20 17.19
C TYR A 199 -10.62 -8.38 17.23
N MET A 200 -10.07 -8.15 18.42
CA MET A 200 -8.80 -7.44 18.61
C MET A 200 -7.63 -8.18 17.93
N LEU A 201 -7.50 -9.49 18.13
CA LEU A 201 -6.42 -10.30 17.54
C LEU A 201 -6.52 -10.37 16.01
N ASP A 202 -7.72 -10.51 15.47
CA ASP A 202 -7.94 -10.52 14.02
C ASP A 202 -7.66 -9.15 13.40
N ALA A 203 -8.08 -8.06 14.06
CA ALA A 203 -7.75 -6.71 13.63
C ALA A 203 -6.23 -6.49 13.61
N ARG A 204 -5.50 -7.00 14.62
CA ARG A 204 -4.05 -6.89 14.67
C ARG A 204 -3.37 -7.67 13.54
N ARG A 205 -3.79 -8.91 13.27
CA ARG A 205 -3.26 -9.74 12.17
C ARG A 205 -3.47 -9.11 10.79
N ARG A 206 -4.51 -8.30 10.62
CA ARG A 206 -4.82 -7.58 9.37
C ARG A 206 -4.24 -6.16 9.31
N GLY A 207 -3.58 -5.70 10.38
CA GLY A 207 -3.04 -4.34 10.47
C GLY A 207 -4.10 -3.24 10.64
N HIS A 208 -5.34 -3.58 11.00
CA HIS A 208 -6.43 -2.61 11.16
C HIS A 208 -6.38 -1.93 12.54
N TRP A 209 -5.57 -0.87 12.65
CA TRP A 209 -5.33 -0.17 13.92
C TRP A 209 -6.59 0.38 14.58
N ASN A 210 -7.53 0.95 13.81
CA ASN A 210 -8.76 1.50 14.39
C ASN A 210 -9.67 0.42 14.99
N GLN A 211 -9.72 -0.77 14.36
CA GLN A 211 -10.45 -1.92 14.88
C GLN A 211 -9.72 -2.52 16.10
N PHE A 212 -8.39 -2.59 16.06
CA PHE A 212 -7.57 -3.04 17.19
C PHE A 212 -7.82 -2.20 18.45
N PHE A 213 -7.85 -0.87 18.33
CA PHE A 213 -8.12 0.02 19.46
C PHE A 213 -9.58 0.07 19.91
N LEU A 214 -10.52 -0.52 19.15
CA LEU A 214 -11.95 -0.34 19.40
C LEU A 214 -12.35 -0.78 20.82
N TYR A 215 -11.83 -1.92 21.27
CA TYR A 215 -12.14 -2.50 22.58
C TYR A 215 -10.98 -2.42 23.58
N LEU A 216 -9.94 -1.65 23.30
CA LEU A 216 -8.84 -1.42 24.23
C LEU A 216 -9.12 -0.17 25.07
N ASP A 217 -9.01 -0.31 26.39
CA ASP A 217 -8.92 0.83 27.29
C ASP A 217 -7.46 1.28 27.39
N LEU A 218 -7.07 2.18 26.50
CA LEU A 218 -5.72 2.71 26.43
C LEU A 218 -5.27 3.40 27.73
N GLU A 219 -6.21 3.99 28.48
CA GLU A 219 -5.90 4.63 29.75
C GLU A 219 -5.51 3.60 30.81
N SER A 220 -6.25 2.50 30.90
CA SER A 220 -5.91 1.40 31.81
C SER A 220 -4.59 0.74 31.42
N LEU A 221 -4.39 0.48 30.12
CA LEU A 221 -3.15 -0.11 29.60
C LEU A 221 -1.92 0.78 29.83
N LEU A 222 -2.06 2.10 29.65
CA LEU A 222 -0.99 3.04 29.94
C LEU A 222 -0.55 2.96 31.42
N GLN A 223 -1.52 2.76 32.31
CA GLN A 223 -1.32 2.71 33.75
C GLN A 223 -0.81 1.36 34.27
N THR A 224 -0.74 0.33 33.43
CA THR A 224 -0.11 -0.96 33.79
C THR A 224 1.38 -0.77 34.13
N ASP A 225 2.06 0.19 33.49
CA ASP A 225 3.46 0.52 33.81
C ASP A 225 3.56 1.53 35.00
N PRO A 226 4.30 1.21 36.08
CA PRO A 226 4.39 2.06 37.26
C PRO A 226 5.04 3.44 37.03
N GLU A 227 5.88 3.61 36.01
CA GLU A 227 6.48 4.91 35.69
C GLU A 227 5.52 5.80 34.88
N ARG A 228 4.82 5.20 33.91
CA ARG A 228 3.78 5.89 33.12
C ARG A 228 2.61 6.25 34.00
N GLN A 229 2.19 5.36 34.90
CA GLN A 229 1.13 5.63 35.89
C GLN A 229 1.47 6.83 36.77
N ARG A 230 2.68 6.89 37.34
CA ARG A 230 3.13 8.01 38.18
C ARG A 230 3.17 9.33 37.44
N ARG A 231 3.55 9.31 36.16
CA ARG A 231 3.51 10.50 35.29
C ARG A 231 2.06 10.92 35.03
N TYR A 232 1.22 10.01 34.57
CA TYR A 232 -0.19 10.25 34.23
C TYR A 232 -1.00 10.86 35.38
N GLN A 233 -0.79 10.38 36.60
CA GLN A 233 -1.50 10.89 37.78
C GLN A 233 -1.17 12.34 38.13
N ARG A 234 0.04 12.82 37.79
CA ARG A 234 0.52 14.18 38.10
C ARG A 234 0.17 15.22 37.03
N LEU A 235 -0.33 14.77 35.88
CA LEU A 235 -0.67 15.62 34.74
C LEU A 235 -2.06 16.24 34.89
N SER A 236 -2.26 17.39 34.22
CA SER A 236 -3.58 18.01 34.05
C SER A 236 -4.45 17.20 33.07
N ASP A 237 -5.76 17.47 33.01
CA ASP A 237 -6.66 16.73 32.10
C ASP A 237 -6.40 17.00 30.61
N GLU A 238 -5.79 18.13 30.27
CA GLU A 238 -5.32 18.41 28.90
C GLU A 238 -4.08 17.59 28.58
N ASP A 239 -3.07 17.64 29.46
CA ASP A 239 -1.84 16.88 29.31
C ASP A 239 -2.07 15.36 29.32
N ARG A 240 -3.08 14.87 30.06
CA ARG A 240 -3.48 13.46 30.05
C ARG A 240 -4.00 13.03 28.69
N ARG A 241 -4.81 13.87 28.02
CA ARG A 241 -5.31 13.59 26.68
C ARG A 241 -4.18 13.55 25.66
N ASP A 242 -3.22 14.46 25.78
CA ASP A 242 -2.04 14.49 24.92
C ASP A 242 -1.14 13.27 25.15
N MET A 243 -0.95 12.85 26.41
CA MET A 243 -0.20 11.65 26.76
C MET A 243 -0.86 10.38 26.21
N LEU A 244 -2.20 10.27 26.27
CA LEU A 244 -2.94 9.15 25.67
C LEU A 244 -2.87 9.16 24.15
N ALA A 245 -2.95 10.33 23.51
CA ALA A 245 -2.80 10.47 22.08
C ALA A 245 -1.37 10.14 21.60
N ALA A 246 -0.36 10.51 22.39
CA ALA A 246 1.03 10.10 22.16
C ALA A 246 1.18 8.58 22.30
N PHE A 247 0.68 8.00 23.39
CA PHE A 247 0.73 6.56 23.61
C PHE A 247 0.05 5.76 22.48
N ARG A 248 -1.12 6.20 22.02
CA ARG A 248 -1.79 5.60 20.85
C ARG A 248 -0.92 5.64 19.60
N ARG A 249 -0.25 6.77 19.34
CA ARG A 249 0.68 6.91 18.19
C ARG A 249 1.90 6.02 18.33
N ASP A 250 2.46 5.89 19.54
CA ASP A 250 3.61 5.04 19.81
C ASP A 250 3.28 3.56 19.58
N LEU A 251 2.08 3.12 19.98
CA LEU A 251 1.56 1.79 19.68
C LEU A 251 1.39 1.57 18.17
N GLN A 252 0.82 2.54 17.44
CA GLN A 252 0.63 2.47 15.97
C GLN A 252 1.94 2.41 15.18
N GLN A 253 2.97 3.09 15.69
CA GLN A 253 4.29 3.13 15.07
C GLN A 253 5.15 1.91 15.44
N GLU A 254 4.61 0.98 16.23
CA GLU A 254 5.32 -0.20 16.74
C GLU A 254 6.63 0.17 17.47
N ARG A 255 6.66 1.37 18.07
CA ARG A 255 7.83 1.90 18.80
C ARG A 255 7.82 1.52 20.27
N ALA A 256 6.66 1.08 20.78
CA ALA A 256 6.53 0.55 22.12
C ALA A 256 6.87 -0.94 22.11
N ASP A 257 7.77 -1.37 22.99
CA ASP A 257 8.13 -2.79 23.19
C ASP A 257 7.07 -3.45 24.08
N GLU A 258 5.88 -3.65 23.52
CA GLU A 258 4.71 -4.18 24.22
C GLU A 258 4.29 -5.51 23.59
N ASP A 259 4.23 -6.58 24.39
CA ASP A 259 3.86 -7.92 23.92
C ASP A 259 2.48 -7.93 23.24
N ILE A 260 1.54 -7.07 23.66
CA ILE A 260 0.21 -6.94 23.02
C ILE A 260 0.27 -6.48 21.55
N LEU A 261 1.40 -5.93 21.10
CA LEU A 261 1.62 -5.53 19.71
C LEU A 261 2.14 -6.67 18.83
N LEU A 262 2.60 -7.78 19.41
CA LEU A 262 3.10 -8.90 18.62
C LEU A 262 1.97 -9.49 17.77
N VAL A 263 2.26 -9.78 16.50
CA VAL A 263 1.28 -10.35 15.56
C VAL A 263 1.37 -11.88 15.62
N PRO A 264 0.37 -12.59 16.18
CA PRO A 264 0.40 -14.04 16.18
C PRO A 264 0.10 -14.61 14.78
N GLU A 265 0.79 -15.68 14.41
CA GLU A 265 0.45 -16.47 13.22
C GLU A 265 -0.94 -17.09 13.39
N SER A 266 -1.19 -17.67 14.57
CA SER A 266 -2.45 -18.28 14.96
C SER A 266 -2.67 -18.15 16.46
N TYR A 267 -3.94 -18.26 16.87
CA TYR A 267 -4.31 -18.25 18.28
C TYR A 267 -5.50 -19.18 18.54
N THR A 268 -5.62 -19.65 19.78
CA THR A 268 -6.75 -20.46 20.26
C THR A 268 -7.23 -19.90 21.59
N VAL A 269 -8.54 -19.70 21.73
CA VAL A 269 -9.15 -19.35 23.03
C VAL A 269 -9.26 -20.63 23.85
N LEU A 270 -8.57 -20.66 25.01
CA LEU A 270 -8.54 -21.81 25.91
C LEU A 270 -9.66 -21.73 26.95
N GLU A 271 -9.85 -20.56 27.54
CA GLU A 271 -10.79 -20.35 28.64
C GLU A 271 -11.40 -18.95 28.55
N THR A 272 -12.67 -18.83 28.93
CA THR A 272 -13.35 -17.55 29.09
C THR A 272 -14.18 -17.62 30.36
N SER A 273 -13.89 -16.73 31.31
CA SER A 273 -14.61 -16.59 32.56
C SER A 273 -15.03 -15.14 32.74
N TYR A 274 -16.28 -14.88 33.11
CA TYR A 274 -16.73 -13.51 33.37
C TYR A 274 -17.88 -13.46 34.38
N THR A 275 -17.91 -12.33 35.07
CA THR A 275 -18.96 -11.90 35.98
C THR A 275 -19.76 -10.79 35.30
N GLN A 276 -20.60 -10.06 36.04
CA GLN A 276 -21.36 -8.94 35.48
C GLN A 276 -20.47 -7.80 34.98
N ASN A 277 -19.34 -7.53 35.65
CA ASN A 277 -18.51 -6.34 35.40
C ASN A 277 -17.05 -6.64 35.07
N ARG A 278 -16.55 -7.86 35.32
CA ARG A 278 -15.17 -8.26 35.05
C ARG A 278 -15.12 -9.59 34.32
N GLY A 279 -14.27 -9.69 33.31
CA GLY A 279 -14.02 -10.89 32.51
C GLY A 279 -12.54 -11.19 32.39
N SER A 280 -12.24 -12.44 32.09
CA SER A 280 -10.90 -12.94 31.80
C SER A 280 -10.97 -13.93 30.63
N VAL A 281 -10.09 -13.75 29.66
CA VAL A 281 -10.00 -14.61 28.48
C VAL A 281 -8.56 -15.08 28.36
N VAL A 282 -8.39 -16.40 28.41
CA VAL A 282 -7.09 -17.05 28.25
C VAL A 282 -6.95 -17.52 26.82
N THR A 283 -5.87 -17.12 26.15
CA THR A 283 -5.55 -17.53 24.79
C THR A 283 -4.15 -18.11 24.71
N GLU A 284 -3.97 -19.09 23.85
CA GLU A 284 -2.66 -19.54 23.39
C GLU A 284 -2.37 -18.91 22.04
N GLN A 285 -1.19 -18.32 21.88
CA GLN A 285 -0.78 -17.61 20.68
C GLN A 285 0.55 -18.13 20.19
N ARG A 286 0.64 -18.38 18.89
CA ARG A 286 1.81 -18.96 18.22
C ARG A 286 2.43 -17.91 17.31
N PHE A 287 3.71 -17.63 17.50
CA PHE A 287 4.46 -16.62 16.77
C PHE A 287 5.55 -17.30 15.94
N ARG A 288 5.49 -17.14 14.62
CA ARG A 288 6.46 -17.73 13.71
C ARG A 288 7.68 -16.83 13.57
N PHE A 289 8.83 -17.34 13.96
CA PHE A 289 10.13 -16.78 13.65
C PHE A 289 10.82 -17.65 12.58
N PRO A 290 11.90 -17.18 11.93
CA PRO A 290 12.55 -17.94 10.86
C PRO A 290 13.00 -19.36 11.26
N ASN A 291 13.35 -19.57 12.54
CA ASN A 291 14.01 -20.79 13.01
C ASN A 291 13.22 -21.57 14.06
N TYR A 292 12.14 -21.02 14.59
CA TYR A 292 11.33 -21.64 15.66
C TYR A 292 9.93 -21.00 15.72
N ILE A 293 9.00 -21.70 16.36
CA ILE A 293 7.69 -21.14 16.72
C ILE A 293 7.68 -20.87 18.22
N GLU A 294 7.44 -19.63 18.63
CA GLU A 294 7.25 -19.30 20.04
C GLU A 294 5.77 -19.45 20.42
N ILE A 295 5.51 -20.07 21.56
CA ILE A 295 4.16 -20.25 22.08
C ILE A 295 4.04 -19.46 23.37
N LYS A 296 3.13 -18.49 23.39
CA LYS A 296 2.83 -17.68 24.57
C LYS A 296 1.37 -17.85 24.97
N ARG A 297 1.12 -17.88 26.27
CA ARG A 297 -0.23 -17.81 26.84
C ARG A 297 -0.51 -16.38 27.29
N TYR A 298 -1.57 -15.81 26.75
CA TYR A 298 -2.07 -14.50 27.15
C TYR A 298 -3.31 -14.66 28.00
N THR A 299 -3.37 -13.93 29.11
CA THR A 299 -4.59 -13.75 29.90
C THR A 299 -5.00 -12.29 29.76
N TYR A 300 -6.08 -12.04 29.03
CA TYR A 300 -6.66 -10.72 28.88
C TYR A 300 -7.66 -10.46 30.01
N THR A 301 -7.54 -9.32 30.67
CA THR A 301 -8.49 -8.84 31.68
C THR A 301 -9.42 -7.83 31.01
N LEU A 302 -10.73 -8.04 31.17
CA LEU A 302 -11.74 -7.17 30.61
C LEU A 302 -12.63 -6.59 31.71
N GLU A 303 -13.06 -5.35 31.52
CA GLU A 303 -14.06 -4.69 32.37
C GLU A 303 -15.24 -4.22 31.53
N ARG A 304 -16.44 -4.37 32.08
CA ARG A 304 -17.67 -3.95 31.42
C ARG A 304 -17.97 -2.49 31.77
N ARG A 305 -18.06 -1.64 30.76
CA ARG A 305 -18.43 -0.21 30.88
C ARG A 305 -19.52 0.11 29.86
N ASN A 306 -20.65 0.65 30.33
CA ASN A 306 -21.80 0.98 29.48
C ASN A 306 -22.21 -0.20 28.57
N ASP A 307 -22.36 -1.39 29.16
CA ASP A 307 -22.73 -2.64 28.50
C ASP A 307 -21.67 -3.27 27.58
N ILE A 308 -20.56 -2.57 27.32
CA ILE A 308 -19.47 -2.99 26.44
C ILE A 308 -18.29 -3.54 27.26
N TRP A 309 -17.68 -4.63 26.81
CA TRP A 309 -16.45 -5.15 27.38
C TRP A 309 -15.22 -4.46 26.79
N LEU A 310 -14.33 -3.97 27.65
CA LEU A 310 -13.07 -3.34 27.28
C LEU A 310 -11.90 -4.11 27.90
N ILE A 311 -10.87 -4.38 27.10
CA ILE A 311 -9.62 -4.95 27.59
C ILE A 311 -8.87 -3.85 28.33
N THR A 312 -8.65 -4.06 29.63
CA THR A 312 -8.01 -3.10 30.52
C THR A 312 -6.58 -3.48 30.86
N ASP A 313 -6.26 -4.77 30.84
CA ASP A 313 -4.96 -5.30 31.19
C ASP A 313 -4.70 -6.63 30.48
N TYR A 314 -3.44 -7.04 30.41
CA TYR A 314 -3.04 -8.33 29.87
C TYR A 314 -1.80 -8.87 30.59
N THR A 315 -1.72 -10.18 30.74
CA THR A 315 -0.53 -10.86 31.25
C THR A 315 -0.07 -11.92 30.29
N VAL A 316 1.25 -12.05 30.15
CA VAL A 316 1.88 -12.94 29.17
C VAL A 316 2.73 -13.96 29.91
N ARG A 317 2.60 -15.23 29.53
CA ARG A 317 3.43 -16.32 30.02
C ARG A 317 4.03 -17.07 28.85
N ASN A 318 5.36 -17.14 28.78
CA ASN A 318 6.03 -17.99 27.79
C ASN A 318 5.76 -19.46 28.12
N MET A 319 5.25 -20.21 27.13
CA MET A 319 4.90 -21.62 27.25
C MET A 319 5.97 -22.54 26.64
N GLY A 320 6.84 -22.00 25.78
CA GLY A 320 7.94 -22.75 25.15
C GLY A 320 8.16 -22.36 23.68
N VAL A 321 9.05 -23.12 23.04
CA VAL A 321 9.35 -23.03 21.61
C VAL A 321 9.17 -24.42 20.97
N GLU A 322 8.65 -24.43 19.74
CA GLU A 322 8.55 -25.63 18.88
C GLU A 322 9.47 -25.53 17.66
#